data_AF-A0A444JP50-F1
#
_entry.id   AF-A0A444JP50-F1
#
_cell.length_a   1.000
_cell.length_b   1.000
_cell.length_c   1.000
_cell.angle_alpha   90.00
_cell.angle_beta   90.00
_cell.angle_gamma   90.00
#
_symmetry.space_group_name_H-M   'P 1'
#
loop_
_entity.id
_entity.type
_entity.pdbx_description
1 polymer ?
#
loop_
_entity_poly.entity_id
_entity_poly.type
_entity_poly.pdbx_seq_one_letter_code
_entity_poly.pdbx_strand_id
1 'polypeptide(L)'
;MRRFKRVLFTTLLCLQSFFHLAYPLMVGLSILGATLGIVLMLTPSKVENSSQLICLSFALVGVYLALVKKHYSQILAWADTRKSQVIHIRNKTNLFYK
;
A
#
# COMPACT_ATOMS: atom_id res chain seq x y z
N MET A 1 24.66 -2.15 -1.68
CA MET A 1 23.54 -2.34 -0.73
C MET A 1 23.16 -1.09 0.09
N ARG A 2 24.08 -0.37 0.76
CA ARG A 2 23.73 0.82 1.58
C ARG A 2 23.08 1.98 0.81
N ARG A 3 23.57 2.29 -0.40
CA ARG A 3 22.99 3.34 -1.26
C ARG A 3 21.55 3.02 -1.67
N PHE A 4 21.28 1.77 -2.01
CA PHE A 4 19.95 1.28 -2.40
C PHE A 4 18.92 1.46 -1.26
N LYS A 5 19.27 1.04 -0.04
CA LYS A 5 18.41 1.24 1.13
C LYS A 5 18.13 2.71 1.42
N ARG A 6 19.13 3.59 1.28
CA ARG A 6 18.96 5.04 1.47
C ARG A 6 18.02 5.64 0.42
N VAL A 7 18.16 5.26 -0.85
CA VAL A 7 17.25 5.70 -1.91
C VAL A 7 15.83 5.23 -1.63
N LEU A 8 15.65 3.94 -1.30
CA LEU A 8 14.36 3.39 -0.89
C LEU A 8 13.73 4.15 0.28
N PHE A 9 14.51 4.42 1.33
CA PHE A 9 14.03 5.14 2.50
C PHE A 9 13.58 6.57 2.16
N THR A 10 14.37 7.31 1.37
CA THR A 10 14.02 8.67 0.94
C THR A 10 12.79 8.66 0.01
N THR A 11 12.72 7.73 -0.94
CA THR A 11 11.57 7.65 -1.85
C THR A 11 10.31 7.26 -1.08
N LEU A 12 10.37 6.27 -0.19
CA LEU A 12 9.26 5.90 0.69
C LEU A 12 8.84 7.11 1.55
N LEU A 13 9.75 7.80 2.23
CA LEU A 13 9.41 8.99 3.02
C LEU A 13 8.69 10.08 2.22
N CYS A 14 9.19 10.44 1.04
CA CYS A 14 8.53 11.41 0.17
C CYS A 14 7.17 10.90 -0.33
N LEU A 15 7.09 9.60 -0.62
CA LEU A 15 5.89 8.95 -1.11
C LEU A 15 4.87 8.74 0.01
N GLN A 16 5.20 8.86 1.30
CA GLN A 16 4.26 8.64 2.40
C GLN A 16 3.07 9.58 2.34
N SER A 17 3.31 10.89 2.16
CA SER A 17 2.25 11.89 2.03
C SER A 17 1.42 11.68 0.77
N PHE A 18 2.09 11.35 -0.35
CA PHE A 18 1.41 11.03 -1.60
C PHE A 18 0.56 9.76 -1.49
N PHE A 19 1.08 8.73 -0.82
CA PHE A 19 0.39 7.46 -0.60
C PHE A 19 -0.82 7.66 0.30
N HIS A 20 -0.73 8.48 1.35
CA HIS A 20 -1.89 8.79 2.19
C HIS A 20 -3.02 9.49 1.42
N LEU A 21 -2.67 10.36 0.48
CA LEU A 21 -3.65 11.05 -0.38
C LEU A 21 -4.18 10.16 -1.51
N ALA A 22 -3.32 9.36 -2.14
CA ALA A 22 -3.68 8.48 -3.24
C ALA A 22 -4.37 7.18 -2.79
N TYR A 23 -4.16 6.74 -1.54
CA TYR A 23 -4.77 5.53 -0.98
C TYR A 23 -6.31 5.51 -1.09
N PRO A 24 -7.07 6.53 -0.65
CA PRO A 24 -8.52 6.52 -0.80
C PRO A 24 -8.96 6.48 -2.27
N LEU A 25 -8.23 7.15 -3.17
CA LEU A 25 -8.51 7.12 -4.62
C LEU A 25 -8.29 5.72 -5.21
N MET A 26 -7.19 5.08 -4.85
CA MET A 26 -6.85 3.73 -5.33
C MET A 26 -7.77 2.66 -4.76
N VAL A 27 -8.19 2.79 -3.49
CA VAL A 27 -9.20 1.91 -2.90
C VAL A 27 -10.56 2.12 -3.58
N GLY A 28 -10.95 3.37 -3.82
CA GLY A 28 -12.17 3.70 -4.58
C GLY A 28 -12.16 3.09 -5.99
N LEU A 29 -11.02 3.19 -6.70
CA LEU A 29 -10.84 2.57 -8.01
C LEU A 29 -10.91 1.04 -7.93
N SER A 30 -10.37 0.45 -6.87
CA SER A 30 -10.42 -1.01 -6.67
C SER A 30 -11.84 -1.51 -6.41
N ILE A 31 -12.61 -0.77 -5.61
CA ILE A 31 -14.03 -1.06 -5.37
C ILE A 31 -14.82 -0.90 -6.66
N LEU A 32 -14.61 0.19 -7.41
CA LEU A 32 -15.26 0.41 -8.70
C LEU A 32 -14.94 -0.72 -9.68
N GLY A 33 -13.68 -1.10 -9.83
CA GLY A 33 -13.26 -2.20 -10.71
C GLY A 33 -13.86 -3.55 -10.32
N ALA A 34 -13.94 -3.85 -9.02
CA ALA A 34 -14.60 -5.05 -8.51
C ALA A 34 -16.12 -5.03 -8.78
N THR A 35 -16.80 -3.91 -8.51
CA THR A 35 -18.24 -3.77 -8.81
C THR A 35 -18.53 -3.92 -10.29
N LEU A 36 -17.69 -3.33 -11.16
CA LEU A 36 -17.81 -3.48 -12.60
C LEU A 36 -17.64 -4.95 -13.02
N GLY A 37 -16.63 -5.63 -12.46
CA GLY A 37 -16.40 -7.06 -12.68
C GLY A 37 -17.61 -7.93 -12.31
N ILE A 38 -18.25 -7.66 -11.16
CA ILE A 38 -19.45 -8.37 -10.71
C ILE A 38 -20.64 -8.10 -11.66
N VAL A 39 -20.85 -6.84 -12.07
CA VAL A 39 -21.92 -6.48 -13.01
C VAL A 39 -21.72 -7.17 -14.36
N LEU A 40 -20.47 -7.25 -14.83
CA LEU A 40 -20.09 -7.96 -16.06
C LEU A 40 -20.33 -9.48 -15.93
N MET A 41 -20.12 -10.09 -14.76
CA MET A 41 -20.41 -11.50 -14.51
C MET A 41 -21.91 -11.82 -14.51
N LEU A 42 -22.76 -10.90 -14.06
CA LEU A 42 -24.22 -11.07 -14.05
C LEU A 42 -24.87 -10.82 -15.42
N THR A 43 -24.13 -10.23 -16.35
CA THR A 43 -24.62 -9.94 -17.70
C THR A 43 -24.45 -11.18 -18.58
N PRO A 44 -25.50 -11.70 -19.25
CA PRO A 44 -25.39 -12.86 -20.13
C PRO A 44 -24.56 -12.50 -21.37
N SER A 45 -23.27 -12.75 -21.28
CA SER A 45 -22.25 -12.25 -22.20
C SER A 45 -21.14 -13.30 -22.30
N LYS A 46 -20.58 -13.53 -23.49
CA LYS A 46 -19.45 -14.46 -23.74
C LYS A 46 -18.13 -14.03 -23.06
N VAL A 47 -18.18 -13.10 -22.12
CA VAL A 47 -17.04 -12.39 -21.53
C VAL A 47 -16.84 -12.77 -20.05
N GLU A 48 -17.51 -13.84 -19.57
CA GLU A 48 -17.42 -14.35 -18.19
C GLU A 48 -15.97 -14.55 -17.71
N ASN A 49 -15.11 -15.20 -18.51
CA ASN A 49 -13.71 -15.45 -18.14
C ASN A 49 -12.93 -14.13 -17.92
N SER A 50 -13.17 -13.11 -18.75
CA SER A 50 -12.51 -11.82 -18.61
C SER A 50 -13.03 -11.04 -17.41
N SER A 51 -14.33 -11.14 -17.11
CA SER A 51 -14.94 -10.46 -15.96
C SER A 51 -14.43 -11.00 -14.62
N GLN A 52 -14.22 -12.32 -14.51
CA GLN A 52 -13.57 -12.95 -13.35
C GLN A 52 -12.14 -12.44 -13.16
N LEU A 53 -11.35 -12.37 -14.24
CA LEU A 53 -9.98 -11.86 -14.22
C LEU A 53 -9.91 -10.40 -13.77
N ILE A 54 -10.84 -9.57 -14.24
CA ILE A 54 -10.97 -8.17 -13.82
C ILE A 54 -11.30 -8.10 -12.32
N CYS A 55 -12.30 -8.83 -11.85
CA CYS A 55 -12.67 -8.83 -10.44
C CYS A 55 -11.51 -9.29 -9.53
N LEU A 56 -10.81 -10.37 -9.92
CA LEU A 56 -9.73 -10.95 -9.15
C LEU A 56 -8.49 -10.04 -9.13
N SER A 57 -8.17 -9.38 -10.25
CA SER A 57 -7.06 -8.42 -10.30
C SER A 57 -7.33 -7.19 -9.41
N PHE A 58 -8.54 -6.62 -9.44
CA PHE A 58 -8.88 -5.50 -8.56
C PHE A 58 -8.94 -5.91 -7.08
N ALA A 59 -9.40 -7.12 -6.77
CA ALA A 59 -9.35 -7.65 -5.40
C ALA A 59 -7.90 -7.82 -4.90
N LEU A 60 -7.02 -8.38 -5.73
CA LEU A 60 -5.60 -8.52 -5.41
C LEU A 60 -4.92 -7.17 -5.22
N VAL A 61 -5.22 -6.18 -6.07
CA VAL A 61 -4.71 -4.80 -5.92
C VAL A 61 -5.20 -4.20 -4.60
N GLY A 62 -6.46 -4.41 -4.23
CA GLY A 62 -7.00 -3.97 -2.94
C GLY A 62 -6.27 -4.59 -1.74
N VAL A 63 -6.06 -5.91 -1.75
CA VAL A 63 -5.30 -6.62 -0.71
C VAL A 63 -3.86 -6.15 -0.64
N TYR A 64 -3.21 -5.97 -1.80
CA TYR A 64 -1.85 -5.44 -1.89
C TYR A 64 -1.77 -4.04 -1.26
N LEU A 65 -2.69 -3.14 -1.58
CA LEU A 65 -2.74 -1.81 -0.98
C LEU A 65 -2.93 -1.87 0.55
N ALA A 66 -3.78 -2.78 1.04
CA ALA A 66 -4.00 -2.96 2.47
C ALA A 66 -2.74 -3.47 3.19
N LEU A 67 -2.03 -4.45 2.60
CA LEU A 67 -0.77 -4.95 3.11
C LEU A 67 0.31 -3.87 3.11
N VAL A 68 0.45 -3.11 2.02
CA VAL A 68 1.40 -2.01 1.93
C VAL A 68 1.10 -0.98 3.01
N LYS A 69 -0.16 -0.59 3.23
CA LYS A 69 -0.54 0.35 4.29
C LYS A 69 -0.20 -0.19 5.69
N LYS A 70 -0.50 -1.47 5.96
CA LYS A 70 -0.26 -2.10 7.27
C LYS A 70 1.24 -2.25 7.56
N HIS A 71 2.01 -2.68 6.57
CA HIS A 71 3.43 -2.95 6.70
C HIS A 71 4.31 -1.76 6.34
N TYR A 72 3.73 -0.61 5.97
CA TYR A 72 4.46 0.58 5.54
C TYR A 72 5.51 1.01 6.57
N SER A 73 5.11 1.11 7.84
CA SER A 73 6.00 1.49 8.95
C SER A 73 7.12 0.47 9.16
N GLN A 74 6.85 -0.83 8.95
CA GLN A 74 7.85 -1.88 9.10
C GLN A 74 8.85 -1.87 7.92
N ILE A 75 8.36 -1.65 6.69
CA ILE A 75 9.21 -1.49 5.50
C ILE A 75 10.10 -0.25 5.67
N LEU A 76 9.54 0.85 6.18
CA LEU A 76 10.28 2.07 6.45
C LEU A 76 11.34 1.87 7.55
N ALA A 77 11.01 1.18 8.63
CA ALA A 77 11.94 0.83 9.70
C ALA A 77 13.07 -0.11 9.22
N TRP A 78 12.78 -1.04 8.30
CA TRP A 78 13.78 -1.93 7.71
C TRP A 78 14.69 -1.21 6.69
N ALA A 79 14.13 -0.23 5.97
CA ALA A 79 14.85 0.62 5.03
C ALA A 79 15.71 1.67 5.75
N ASP A 80 15.37 2.00 7.01
CA ASP A 80 16.18 2.90 7.81
C ASP A 80 17.58 2.30 8.04
N THR A 81 18.58 3.03 7.55
CA THR A 81 20.00 2.67 7.67
C THR A 81 20.71 3.55 8.70
N ARG A 82 19.98 4.43 9.38
CA ARG A 82 20.51 5.22 10.49
C ARG A 82 20.62 4.30 11.70
N LYS A 83 21.86 3.95 12.07
CA LYS A 83 22.12 3.39 13.40
C LYS A 83 21.69 4.44 14.43
N SER A 84 20.65 4.15 15.20
CA SER A 84 20.37 4.76 16.50
C SER A 84 20.62 6.27 16.56
N GLN A 85 19.74 7.05 15.93
CA GLN A 85 19.47 8.37 16.50
C GLN A 85 18.03 8.36 16.97
N VAL A 86 17.91 8.35 18.30
CA VAL A 86 16.69 8.58 19.06
C VAL A 86 15.93 9.72 18.39
N ILE A 87 14.89 9.38 17.63
CA ILE A 87 13.93 10.37 17.21
C ILE A 87 13.15 10.70 18.47
N HIS A 88 13.51 11.80 19.13
CA HIS A 88 12.67 12.39 20.17
C HIS A 88 11.36 12.83 19.49
N ILE A 89 10.40 11.92 19.44
CA ILE A 89 9.02 12.26 19.20
C ILE A 89 8.65 13.15 20.39
N ARG A 90 8.53 14.46 20.18
CA ARG A 90 7.94 15.38 21.17
C ARG A 90 6.43 15.11 21.23
N ASN A 91 6.07 13.91 21.67
CA ASN A 91 4.78 13.64 22.27
C ASN A 91 4.92 12.46 23.22
N LYS A 92 4.43 12.66 24.45
CA LYS A 92 4.60 11.79 25.63
C LYS A 92 4.29 10.33 25.32
N THR A 93 5.31 9.51 25.06
CA THR A 93 5.41 8.10 25.49
C THR A 93 6.79 7.60 25.11
N ASN A 94 7.65 7.45 26.12
CA ASN A 94 8.95 6.83 25.97
C ASN A 94 8.76 5.35 25.61
N LEU A 95 9.15 4.96 24.40
CA LEU A 95 9.31 3.55 24.01
C LEU A 95 10.79 3.32 23.72
N PHE A 96 11.48 2.79 24.74
CA PHE A 96 12.81 2.21 24.60
C PHE A 96 12.69 0.86 23.89
N TYR A 97 13.47 0.63 22.84
CA TYR A 97 13.73 -0.70 22.32
C TYR A 97 15.18 -1.08 22.65
N LYS A 98 15.34 -2.27 23.23
CA LYS A 98 16.60 -2.95 23.53
C LYS A 98 17.11 -3.68 22.29
#